data_AF-A0A0B1PAH4-F1
#
_entry.id   AF-A0A0B1PAH4-F1
#
_cell.length_a   1.000
_cell.length_b   1.000
_cell.length_c   1.000
_cell.angle_alpha   90.00
_cell.angle_beta   90.00
_cell.angle_gamma   90.00
#
_symmetry.space_group_name_H-M   'P 1'
#
loop_
_entity.id
_entity.type
_entity.pdbx_description
1 polymer ?
#
loop_
_entity_poly.entity_id
_entity_poly.type
_entity_poly.pdbx_seq_one_letter_code
_entity_poly.pdbx_strand_id
1 'polypeptide(L)' 'MILVKELRFLQLSLDPEYRSDKHLRLKLINVCRNIKACQLACFKPSDTLSGLINDLQSSISTAEENSNESTT' A
#
# COMPACT_ATOMS: atom_id res chain seq x y z
N MET A 1 -1.33 11.97 15.09
CA MET A 1 -1.19 10.85 14.14
C MET A 1 0.15 10.15 14.35
N ILE A 2 0.14 8.97 14.97
CA ILE A 2 1.34 8.16 15.22
C ILE A 2 1.87 7.54 13.92
N LEU A 3 0.96 7.02 13.08
CA LEU A 3 1.30 6.33 11.83
C LEU A 3 2.10 7.20 10.85
N VAL A 4 1.69 8.46 10.65
CA VAL A 4 2.39 9.39 9.74
C VAL A 4 3.81 9.70 10.25
N LYS A 5 3.99 9.77 11.58
CA LYS A 5 5.32 10.00 12.17
C LYS A 5 6.22 8.77 12.02
N GLU A 6 5.69 7.58 12.29
CA GLU A 6 6.42 6.31 12.14
C GLU A 6 6.84 6.07 10.69
N LEU A 7 5.92 6.28 9.74
CA LEU A 7 6.22 6.13 8.31
C LEU A 7 7.29 7.12 7.86
N ARG A 8 7.27 8.36 8.35
CA ARG A 8 8.27 9.38 8.01
C ARG A 8 9.62 9.08 8.65
N PHE A 9 9.64 8.59 9.88
CA PHE A 9 10.86 8.17 10.57
C PHE A 9 11.53 7.00 9.84
N LEU A 10 10.75 5.98 9.49
CA LEU A 10 11.23 4.83 8.73
C LEU A 10 11.73 5.22 7.33
N GLN A 11 11.09 6.19 6.67
CA GLN A 11 11.56 6.70 5.39
C GLN A 11 12.91 7.44 5.54
N LEU A 12 13.10 8.22 6.60
CA LEU A 12 14.31 9.00 6.83
C LEU A 12 15.50 8.15 7.31
N SER A 13 15.27 6.96 7.86
CA SER A 13 16.34 6.05 8.29
C SER A 13 16.92 5.21 7.15
N LEU A 14 16.31 5.23 5.97
CA LEU A 14 16.84 4.57 4.76
C LEU A 14 17.96 5.41 4.12
N ASP A 15 18.83 4.78 3.33
CA ASP A 15 19.78 5.51 2.50
C ASP A 15 19.06 6.50 1.59
N PRO A 16 19.66 7.68 1.30
CA PRO A 16 19.02 8.73 0.49
C PRO A 16 18.45 8.24 -0.85
N GLU A 17 19.11 7.25 -1.48
CA GLU A 17 18.66 6.62 -2.73
C GLU A 17 17.29 5.91 -2.62
N TYR A 18 16.92 5.49 -1.40
CA TYR A 18 15.68 4.77 -1.10
C TYR A 18 14.55 5.66 -0.56
N ARG A 19 14.80 6.98 -0.39
CA ARG A 19 13.81 7.93 0.15
C ARG A 19 12.82 8.47 -0.89
N SER A 20 13.00 8.10 -2.16
CA SER A 20 12.14 8.57 -3.24
C SER A 20 10.78 7.87 -3.23
N ASP A 21 9.74 8.59 -3.63
CA ASP A 21 8.39 8.04 -3.84
C ASP A 21 8.41 6.84 -4.79
N LYS A 22 9.29 6.86 -5.79
CA LYS A 22 9.51 5.75 -6.71
C LYS A 22 9.93 4.48 -5.97
N HIS A 23 10.89 4.62 -5.04
CA HIS A 23 11.39 3.47 -4.29
C HIS A 23 10.37 2.95 -3.30
N LEU A 24 9.69 3.85 -2.57
CA LEU A 24 8.62 3.47 -1.65
C LEU A 24 7.46 2.79 -2.38
N ARG A 25 7.06 3.30 -3.54
CA ARG A 25 6.05 2.69 -4.42
C ARG A 25 6.45 1.29 -4.84
N LEU A 26 7.69 1.09 -5.29
CA LEU A 26 8.19 -0.23 -5.70
C LEU A 26 8.17 -1.24 -4.54
N LYS A 27 8.57 -0.78 -3.35
CA LYS A 27 8.56 -1.62 -2.14
C LYS A 27 7.15 -2.03 -1.74
N LEU A 28 6.19 -1.10 -1.81
CA LEU A 28 4.77 -1.39 -1.56
C LEU A 28 4.21 -2.42 -2.55
N ILE A 29 4.47 -2.27 -3.85
CA ILE A 29 4.04 -3.24 -4.87
C ILE A 29 4.59 -4.64 -4.53
N ASN A 30 5.87 -4.73 -4.19
CA ASN A 30 6.51 -6.01 -3.90
C ASN A 30 5.96 -6.68 -2.64
N VAL A 31 5.75 -5.93 -1.56
CA VAL A 31 5.24 -6.48 -0.29
C VAL A 31 3.76 -6.83 -0.40
N CYS A 32 2.96 -5.99 -1.06
CA CYS A 32 1.52 -6.15 -1.14
C CYS A 32 1.06 -7.16 -2.21
N ARG A 33 1.90 -7.51 -3.20
CA ARG A 33 1.56 -8.46 -4.28
C ARG A 33 1.06 -9.81 -3.77
N ASN A 34 1.56 -10.28 -2.63
CA ASN A 34 1.21 -11.59 -2.07
C ASN A 34 0.02 -11.52 -1.10
N ILE A 35 -0.54 -10.33 -0.87
CA ILE A 35 -1.72 -10.12 -0.04
C ILE A 35 -2.94 -10.20 -0.96
N LYS A 36 -3.82 -11.20 -0.73
CA LYS A 36 -5.01 -11.44 -1.56
C LYS A 36 -5.87 -10.19 -1.72
N ALA A 37 -6.08 -9.44 -0.63
CA ALA A 37 -6.84 -8.20 -0.64
C ALA A 37 -6.22 -7.08 -1.50
N CYS A 38 -4.90 -7.13 -1.77
CA CYS A 38 -4.19 -6.08 -2.52
C CYS A 38 -3.85 -6.51 -3.96
N GLN A 39 -4.24 -7.71 -4.37
CA GLN A 39 -3.76 -8.34 -5.60
C GLN A 39 -4.14 -7.54 -6.85
N LEU A 40 -5.34 -6.95 -6.88
CA LEU A 40 -5.81 -6.09 -7.97
C LEU A 40 -5.02 -4.78 -8.05
N ALA A 41 -4.85 -4.09 -6.92
CA ALA A 41 -4.06 -2.86 -6.84
C ALA A 41 -2.59 -3.09 -7.24
N CYS A 42 -2.04 -4.29 -6.97
CA CYS A 42 -0.66 -4.64 -7.33
C CYS A 42 -0.50 -5.19 -8.76
N PHE A 43 -1.59 -5.60 -9.42
CA PHE A 43 -1.57 -6.08 -10.81
C PHE A 43 -1.40 -4.93 -11.80
N LYS A 44 -2.11 -3.82 -11.56
CA LYS A 44 -1.99 -2.58 -12.35
C LYS A 44 -1.88 -1.38 -11.40
N PRO A 45 -0.69 -1.18 -10.78
CA PRO A 45 -0.51 -0.14 -9.78
C PRO A 45 -0.51 1.25 -10.42
N SER A 46 -1.19 2.21 -9.79
CA SER A 46 -1.11 3.63 -10.17
C SER A 46 0.33 4.12 -10.28
N ASP A 47 0.60 5.06 -11.18
CA ASP A 47 1.95 5.60 -11.45
C ASP A 47 2.51 6.46 -10.32
N THR A 48 1.64 6.95 -9.43
CA THR A 48 2.02 7.77 -8.28
C THR A 48 1.97 6.97 -6.99
N LEU A 49 2.80 7.34 -6.01
CA LEU A 49 2.76 6.71 -4.68
C LEU A 49 1.41 6.94 -4.00
N SER A 50 0.87 8.15 -4.09
CA SER A 50 -0.44 8.49 -3.52
C SER A 50 -1.58 7.70 -4.17
N GLY A 51 -1.55 7.54 -5.50
CA GLY A 51 -2.52 6.72 -6.22
C GLY A 51 -2.46 5.27 -5.77
N LEU A 52 -1.27 4.68 -5.66
CA LEU A 52 -1.12 3.30 -5.19
C LEU A 52 -1.65 3.12 -3.76
N ILE A 53 -1.41 4.09 -2.86
CA ILE A 53 -1.93 4.04 -1.49
C ILE A 53 -3.47 4.03 -1.50
N ASN A 54 -4.10 4.87 -2.32
CA ASN A 54 -5.55 4.90 -2.46
C ASN A 54 -6.09 3.58 -3.02
N ASP A 55 -5.46 3.05 -4.07
CA ASP A 55 -5.85 1.77 -4.67
C ASP A 55 -5.77 0.63 -3.63
N LEU A 56 -4.70 0.59 -2.83
CA LEU A 56 -4.53 -0.39 -1.76
C LEU A 56 -5.62 -0.26 -0.69
N GLN A 57 -5.93 0.95 -0.25
CA GLN A 57 -6.98 1.20 0.75
C GLN A 57 -8.35 0.75 0.25
N SER A 58 -8.74 1.16 -0.97
CA SER A 58 -10.00 0.74 -1.58
C SER A 58 -10.07 -0.79 -1.72
N SER A 59 -9.00 -1.42 -2.19
CA SER A 59 -8.94 -2.88 -2.37
C SER A 59 -9.08 -3.63 -1.04
N ILE A 60 -8.48 -3.11 0.05
CA ILE A 60 -8.63 -3.67 1.40
C ILE A 60 -10.06 -3.51 1.90
N SER A 61 -10.63 -2.30 1.82
CA SER A 61 -12.01 -2.05 2.29
C SER A 61 -13.03 -2.93 1.56
N THR A 62 -12.92 -3.07 0.23
CA THR A 62 -13.77 -3.97 -0.54
C THR A 62 -13.60 -5.44 -0.12
N ALA A 63 -12.37 -5.88 0.18
CA ALA A 63 -12.14 -7.24 0.66
C ALA A 63 -12.75 -7.49 2.05
N GLU A 64 -12.70 -6.49 2.94
CA GLU A 64 -13.33 -6.54 4.27
C GLU A 64 -14.86 -6.59 4.16
N GLU A 65 -15.45 -5.74 3.32
CA GLU A 65 -16.90 -5.74 3.03
C GLU A 65 -17.38 -7.11 2.52
N ASN A 66 -16.69 -7.68 1.52
CA ASN A 66 -17.02 -8.99 0.97
C ASN A 66 -16.86 -10.14 1.98
N SER A 67 -15.94 -10.00 2.94
CA SER A 67 -15.76 -10.98 4.01
C SER A 67 -16.92 -10.95 5.00
N ASN A 68 -17.52 -9.78 5.22
CA ASN A 68 -18.66 -9.59 6.11
C ASN A 68 -19.99 -10.05 5.47
N GLU A 69 -20.11 -9.97 4.14
CA GLU A 69 -21.31 -10.39 3.40
C GLU A 69 -21.49 -11.92 3.37
N SER A 70 -20.42 -12.69 3.62
CA SER A 70 -20.47 -14.16 3.64
C SER A 70 -21.01 -14.79 4.94
N THR A 71 -21.43 -13.97 5.92
CA THR A 71 -21.87 -14.43 7.26
C THR A 71 -23.35 -14.14 7.55
N THR A 72 -24.15 -13.73 6.55
CA THR A 72 -25.61 -13.49 6.70
C THR A 72 -26.37 -14.34 5.70
#